data_AF-A0AAE3QMW1-F1
#
_entry.id   AF-A0AAE3QMW1-F1
#
_cell.length_a   1.000
_cell.length_b   1.000
_cell.length_c   1.000
_cell.angle_alpha   90.00
_cell.angle_beta   90.00
_cell.angle_gamma   90.00
#
_symmetry.space_group_name_H-M   'P 1'
#
loop_
_entity.id
_entity.type
_entity.pdbx_description
1 polymer ?
#
loop_
_entity_poly.entity_id
_entity_poly.type
_entity_poly.pdbx_seq_one_letter_code
_entity_poly.pdbx_strand_id
1 'polypeptide(L)'
;MILLDGSRHQFVKHNNDLTIDPFEITNGVAGINSISRHLCYVGGLDKTFHKAQDTRTPQQIETMLTIIHEVLAYSPNIKIARHNQFTNKPVQASLFLTG
;
A
#
# COMPACT_ATOMS: atom_id res chain seq x y z
N MET A 1 -3.72 4.05 4.15
CA MET A 1 -2.61 4.37 5.07
C MET A 1 -2.83 3.63 6.38
N ILE A 2 -1.79 3.05 6.97
CA ILE A 2 -1.82 2.44 8.30
C ILE A 2 -1.10 3.36 9.29
N LEU A 3 -1.79 3.83 10.32
CA LEU A 3 -1.24 4.68 11.37
C LEU A 3 -0.36 3.87 12.34
N LEU A 4 0.35 4.55 13.24
CA LEU A 4 1.31 3.92 14.16
C LEU A 4 0.64 2.92 15.13
N ASP A 5 -0.62 3.17 15.49
CA ASP A 5 -1.45 2.31 16.34
C ASP A 5 -2.10 1.14 15.58
N GLY A 6 -1.85 1.01 14.27
CA GLY A 6 -2.46 0.00 13.40
C GLY A 6 -3.78 0.45 12.76
N SER A 7 -4.34 1.61 13.13
CA SER A 7 -5.61 2.04 12.51
C SER A 7 -5.45 2.31 11.00
N ARG A 8 -6.44 1.88 10.22
CA ARG A 8 -6.48 2.05 8.76
C ARG A 8 -7.21 3.35 8.41
N HIS A 9 -6.50 4.27 7.76
CA HIS A 9 -7.08 5.45 7.11
C HIS A 9 -7.21 5.22 5.60
N GLN A 10 -8.41 5.43 5.05
CA GLN A 10 -8.71 5.32 3.62
C GLN A 10 -8.97 6.71 3.05
N PHE A 11 -8.15 7.14 2.10
CA PHE A 11 -8.31 8.45 1.44
C PHE A 11 -9.42 8.44 0.40
N VAL A 12 -9.58 7.30 -0.26
CA VAL A 12 -10.58 7.07 -1.30
C VAL A 12 -11.29 5.77 -0.97
N LYS A 13 -12.62 5.77 -1.12
CA LYS A 13 -13.43 4.58 -0.91
C LYS A 13 -13.31 3.70 -2.15
N HIS A 14 -13.02 2.42 -1.95
CA HIS A 14 -13.06 1.41 -3.00
C HIS A 14 -14.33 0.56 -2.88
N ASN A 15 -14.86 0.14 -4.02
CA ASN A 15 -16.03 -0.73 -4.13
C ASN A 15 -15.66 -2.23 -4.00
N ASN A 16 -14.38 -2.56 -3.86
CA ASN A 16 -13.79 -3.90 -3.75
C ASN A 16 -13.93 -4.78 -5.00
N ASP A 17 -14.01 -4.20 -6.19
CA ASP A 17 -13.87 -4.94 -7.43
C ASP A 17 -12.42 -4.98 -7.95
N LEU A 18 -12.23 -5.50 -9.17
CA LEU A 18 -10.93 -5.68 -9.83
C LEU A 18 -10.53 -4.48 -10.70
N THR A 19 -11.44 -3.55 -10.93
CA THR A 19 -11.27 -2.38 -11.78
C THR A 19 -10.94 -1.17 -10.90
N ILE A 20 -10.12 -0.26 -11.40
CA ILE A 20 -9.94 1.04 -10.75
C ILE A 20 -10.81 2.03 -11.50
N ASP A 21 -11.97 2.34 -10.92
CA ASP A 21 -12.83 3.38 -11.48
C ASP A 21 -12.15 4.75 -11.42
N PRO A 22 -12.51 5.71 -12.29
CA PRO A 22 -11.89 7.03 -12.30
C PRO A 22 -11.89 7.76 -10.95
N PHE A 23 -12.90 7.55 -10.11
CA PHE A 23 -12.98 8.13 -8.77
C PHE A 23 -12.16 7.37 -7.72
N GLU A 24 -11.68 6.17 -8.03
CA GLU A 24 -10.86 5.32 -7.17
C GLU A 24 -9.35 5.52 -7.36
N ILE A 25 -8.96 6.25 -8.41
CA ILE A 25 -7.55 6.48 -8.74
C ILE A 25 -6.86 7.20 -7.58
N THR A 26 -5.79 6.59 -7.09
CA THR A 26 -4.88 7.18 -6.10
C THR A 26 -3.48 7.28 -6.69
N ASN A 27 -2.68 8.26 -6.25
CA ASN A 27 -1.39 8.58 -6.87
C ASN A 27 -0.22 8.01 -6.07
N GLY A 28 0.06 6.71 -6.26
CA GLY A 28 1.17 6.03 -5.61
C GLY A 28 2.39 5.86 -6.51
N VAL A 29 2.22 5.38 -7.74
CA VAL A 29 3.32 5.20 -8.72
C VAL A 29 2.91 5.69 -10.09
N ALA A 30 3.67 6.67 -10.58
CA ALA A 30 3.48 7.23 -11.91
C ALA A 30 3.50 6.12 -12.97
N GLY A 31 2.52 6.15 -13.87
CA GLY A 31 2.39 5.20 -14.98
C GLY A 31 1.51 3.98 -14.72
N ILE A 32 1.15 3.68 -13.45
CA ILE A 32 0.31 2.51 -13.12
C ILE A 32 -0.86 2.80 -12.15
N ASN A 33 -1.11 4.08 -11.81
CA ASN A 33 -2.17 4.47 -10.87
C ASN A 33 -3.58 4.01 -11.29
N SER A 34 -3.84 3.88 -12.60
CA SER A 34 -5.15 3.45 -13.13
C SER A 34 -5.37 1.94 -13.09
N ILE A 35 -4.36 1.16 -12.68
CA ILE A 35 -4.43 -0.31 -12.61
C ILE A 35 -3.89 -0.82 -11.28
N SER A 36 -3.73 0.05 -10.28
CA SER A 36 -3.18 -0.36 -8.99
C SER A 36 -3.83 0.36 -7.81
N ARG A 37 -4.00 -0.38 -6.72
CA ARG A 37 -4.29 0.19 -5.40
C ARG A 37 -3.00 0.35 -4.60
N HIS A 38 -2.96 1.33 -3.69
CA HIS A 38 -1.77 1.67 -2.91
C HIS A 38 -2.01 1.56 -1.41
N LEU A 39 -1.20 0.74 -0.73
CA LEU A 39 -1.19 0.66 0.73
C LEU A 39 0.11 1.23 1.31
N CYS A 40 0.03 2.37 1.97
CA CYS A 40 1.16 2.95 2.71
C CYS A 40 0.99 2.81 4.24
N TYR A 41 2.07 3.05 4.97
CA TYR A 41 2.09 3.12 6.44
C TYR A 41 2.88 4.36 6.89
N VAL A 42 2.61 4.84 8.11
CA VAL A 42 3.35 5.96 8.72
C VAL A 42 4.73 5.49 9.19
N GLY A 43 5.80 6.15 8.73
CA GLY A 43 7.19 5.83 9.06
C GLY A 43 8.04 5.57 7.80
N GLY A 44 9.09 4.76 7.92
CA GLY A 44 9.93 4.35 6.79
C GLY A 44 11.28 5.04 6.69
N LEU A 45 11.64 5.88 7.67
CA LEU A 45 12.92 6.57 7.75
C LEU A 45 13.60 6.32 9.09
N ASP A 46 14.92 6.42 9.12
CA ASP A 46 15.69 6.39 10.35
C ASP A 46 15.42 7.62 11.24
N LYS A 47 15.92 7.59 12.48
CA LYS A 47 15.74 8.70 13.45
C LYS A 47 16.31 10.03 12.96
N THR A 48 17.21 10.01 11.97
CA THR A 48 17.79 11.21 11.37
C THR A 48 17.00 11.72 10.16
N PHE A 49 16.00 10.97 9.69
CA PHE A 49 15.20 11.26 8.50
C PHE A 49 15.98 11.27 7.16
N HIS A 50 17.16 10.66 7.11
CA HIS A 50 18.02 10.65 5.91
C HIS A 50 18.04 9.31 5.18
N LYS A 51 17.77 8.21 5.87
CA LYS A 51 17.87 6.86 5.31
C LYS A 51 16.56 6.10 5.44
N ALA A 52 16.20 5.37 4.38
CA ALA A 52 15.09 4.45 4.44
C ALA A 52 15.37 3.35 5.47
N GLN A 53 14.42 3.12 6.37
CA GLN A 53 14.49 2.10 7.41
C GLN A 53 13.12 1.46 7.57
N ASP A 54 13.07 0.15 7.82
CA ASP A 54 11.81 -0.49 8.21
C ASP A 54 11.50 -0.10 9.65
N THR A 55 10.43 0.67 9.83
CA THR A 55 9.99 1.16 11.15
C THR A 55 8.57 0.69 11.47
N ARG A 56 8.09 -0.37 10.79
CA ARG A 56 6.72 -0.85 11.02
C ARG A 56 6.55 -1.34 12.45
N THR A 57 5.46 -0.93 13.09
CA THR A 57 5.03 -1.47 14.38
C THR A 57 4.38 -2.85 14.20
N PRO A 58 4.32 -3.70 15.25
CA PRO A 58 3.59 -4.96 15.19
C PRO A 58 2.13 -4.79 14.74
N GLN A 59 1.45 -3.75 15.22
CA GLN A 59 0.07 -3.42 14.86
C GLN A 59 -0.07 -3.03 13.38
N GLN A 60 0.93 -2.32 12.83
CA GLN A 60 0.97 -2.01 11.41
C GLN A 60 1.15 -3.27 10.55
N ILE A 61 1.99 -4.21 10.99
CA ILE A 61 2.20 -5.49 10.30
C ILE A 61 0.92 -6.32 10.31
N GLU A 62 0.27 -6.45 11.47
CA GLU A 62 -0.99 -7.18 11.61
C GLU A 62 -2.07 -6.61 10.69
N THR A 63 -2.26 -5.29 10.71
CA THR A 63 -3.24 -4.62 9.84
C THR A 63 -2.91 -4.80 8.36
N MET A 64 -1.62 -4.76 8.00
CA MET A 64 -1.19 -4.99 6.62
C MET A 64 -1.50 -6.42 6.15
N LEU A 65 -1.29 -7.42 7.01
CA LEU A 65 -1.65 -8.81 6.72
C LEU A 65 -3.16 -8.97 6.56
N THR A 66 -3.96 -8.36 7.43
CA THR A 66 -5.42 -8.36 7.31
C THR A 66 -5.86 -7.78 5.96
N ILE A 67 -5.31 -6.63 5.54
CA ILE A 67 -5.63 -6.03 4.24
C ILE A 67 -5.22 -6.95 3.08
N ILE A 68 -4.07 -7.61 3.16
CA ILE A 68 -3.62 -8.58 2.15
C ILE A 68 -4.62 -9.74 2.05
N HIS A 69 -5.04 -10.31 3.18
CA HIS A 69 -6.01 -11.41 3.21
C HIS A 69 -7.38 -10.99 2.69
N GLU A 70 -7.88 -9.80 3.05
CA GLU A 70 -9.11 -9.22 2.49
C GLU A 70 -9.05 -9.18 0.97
N VAL A 71 -7.94 -8.69 0.42
CA VAL A 71 -7.76 -8.57 -1.03
C VAL A 71 -7.70 -9.93 -1.71
N LEU A 72 -6.90 -10.86 -1.17
CA LEU A 72 -6.75 -12.19 -1.74
C LEU A 72 -8.07 -12.98 -1.71
N ALA A 73 -8.97 -12.67 -0.76
CA ALA A 73 -10.28 -13.31 -0.68
C ALA A 73 -11.18 -13.00 -1.88
N TYR A 74 -11.14 -11.78 -2.43
CA TYR A 74 -11.92 -11.40 -3.62
C TYR A 74 -11.09 -11.36 -4.91
N SER A 75 -9.76 -11.40 -4.82
CA SER A 75 -8.84 -11.39 -5.96
C SER A 75 -7.62 -12.29 -5.71
N PRO A 76 -7.77 -13.62 -5.83
CA PRO A 76 -6.71 -14.57 -5.48
C PRO A 76 -5.50 -14.50 -6.43
N ASN A 77 -5.68 -13.99 -7.66
CA ASN A 77 -4.64 -13.88 -8.67
C ASN A 77 -3.94 -12.51 -8.70
N ILE A 78 -4.30 -11.60 -7.79
CA ILE A 78 -3.73 -10.26 -7.78
C ILE A 78 -2.23 -10.31 -7.51
N LYS A 79 -1.48 -9.44 -8.18
CA LYS A 79 -0.05 -9.30 -7.88
C LYS A 79 0.12 -8.34 -6.71
N ILE A 80 0.93 -8.77 -5.76
CA ILE A 80 1.37 -8.01 -4.58
C ILE A 80 2.81 -7.60 -4.84
N ALA A 81 3.06 -6.30 -4.99
CA ALA A 81 4.39 -5.77 -5.28
C ALA A 81 4.76 -4.60 -4.36
N ARG A 82 6.06 -4.32 -4.25
CA ARG A 82 6.66 -3.24 -3.44
C ARG A 82 6.93 -2.00 -4.30
N HIS A 83 6.96 -0.82 -3.67
CA HIS A 83 7.18 0.47 -4.37
C HIS A 83 8.52 0.55 -5.11
N ASN A 84 9.53 -0.07 -4.53
CA ASN A 84 10.88 -0.12 -5.11
C ASN A 84 10.98 -1.06 -6.33
N GLN A 85 9.95 -1.84 -6.67
CA GLN A 85 9.92 -2.64 -7.89
C GLN A 85 9.47 -1.81 -9.10
N PHE A 86 8.86 -0.65 -8.88
CA PHE A 86 8.39 0.24 -9.95
C PHE A 86 9.10 1.60 -9.97
N THR A 87 9.91 1.90 -8.94
CA THR A 87 10.66 3.16 -8.86
C THR A 87 12.06 2.92 -8.28
N ASN A 88 13.02 3.78 -8.61
CA ASN A 88 14.36 3.76 -8.02
C ASN A 88 14.41 4.33 -6.58
N LYS A 89 13.27 4.61 -5.96
CA LYS A 89 13.23 5.16 -4.60
C LYS A 89 13.28 4.02 -3.57
N PRO A 90 14.08 4.13 -2.50
CA PRO A 90 14.15 3.13 -1.43
C PRO A 90 12.93 3.14 -0.49
N VAL A 91 11.78 3.63 -0.97
CA VAL A 91 10.56 3.72 -0.17
C VAL A 91 10.01 2.31 0.05
N GLN A 92 9.85 1.93 1.30
CA GLN A 92 9.33 0.63 1.69
C GLN A 92 7.79 0.55 1.64
N ALA A 93 7.13 1.70 1.74
CA ALA A 93 5.68 1.79 1.72
C ALA A 93 5.18 1.77 0.26
N SER A 94 4.72 0.63 -0.23
CA SER A 94 3.49 0.50 -1.02
C SER A 94 3.30 -0.97 -1.41
N LEU A 95 2.19 -1.57 -0.99
CA LEU A 95 1.64 -2.73 -1.67
C LEU A 95 0.88 -2.24 -2.93
N PHE A 96 1.28 -2.70 -4.12
CA PHE A 96 0.50 -2.55 -5.35
C PHE A 96 -0.31 -3.80 -5.54
N LEU A 97 -1.60 -3.60 -5.79
CA LEU A 97 -2.53 -4.64 -6.17
C LEU A 97 -2.87 -4.39 -7.64
N THR A 98 -2.21 -5.08 -8.56
CA THR A 98 -2.44 -4.89 -10.00
C THR A 98 -3.44 -5.93 -10.52
N GLY A 99 -4.57 -5.46 -11.02
CA GLY A 99 -5.55 -6.25 -11.79
C GLY A 99 -5.29 -6.17 -13.27
#